data_AF-A0A967HS63-F1
#
_entry.id   AF-A0A967HS63-F1
#
_cell.length_a   1.000
_cell.length_b   1.000
_cell.length_c   1.000
_cell.angle_alpha   90.00
_cell.angle_beta   90.00
_cell.angle_gamma   90.00
#
_symmetry.space_group_name_H-M   'P 1'
#
loop_
_entity.id
_entity.type
_entity.pdbx_description
1 polymer ?
#
loop_
_entity_poly.entity_id
_entity_poly.type
_entity_poly.pdbx_seq_one_letter_code
_entity_poly.pdbx_strand_id
1 'polypeptide(L)'
;MRVKNNLILIFSLFLGLFVLTVSSRGWETSDPTLPYIAKIRYERGGAPAVIYNSRICKEIGAACMFFREHADAHDTLNHPLYDPEYYTQSQ
;
A
#
# COMPACT_ATOMS: atom_id res chain seq x y z
N MET A 1 29.48 21.06 -30.13
CA MET A 1 28.74 21.22 -28.86
C MET A 1 27.26 20.86 -29.08
N ARG A 2 26.88 19.57 -28.99
CA ARG A 2 25.50 19.10 -29.25
C ARG A 2 24.95 18.17 -28.15
N VAL A 3 25.80 17.80 -27.19
CA VAL A 3 25.51 16.81 -26.14
C VAL A 3 24.77 17.43 -24.93
N LYS A 4 24.94 18.75 -24.68
CA LYS A 4 24.37 19.42 -23.49
C LYS A 4 22.84 19.53 -23.50
N ASN A 5 22.19 19.66 -24.67
CA ASN A 5 20.72 19.79 -24.75
C ASN A 5 19.99 18.48 -24.44
N ASN A 6 20.56 17.35 -24.87
CA ASN A 6 19.91 16.04 -24.68
C ASN A 6 19.95 15.60 -23.22
N LEU A 7 21.02 15.96 -22.48
CA LEU A 7 21.14 15.64 -21.06
C LEU A 7 20.08 16.35 -20.22
N ILE A 8 19.77 17.61 -20.54
CA ILE A 8 18.74 18.40 -19.86
C ILE A 8 17.35 17.81 -20.11
N LEU A 9 17.05 17.41 -21.36
CA LEU A 9 15.77 16.79 -21.70
C LEU A 9 15.57 15.45 -20.98
N ILE A 10 16.60 14.62 -20.93
CA ILE A 10 16.56 13.33 -20.22
C ILE A 10 16.37 13.57 -18.71
N PHE A 11 17.10 14.52 -18.12
CA PHE A 11 16.96 14.83 -16.69
C PHE A 11 15.57 15.36 -16.36
N SER A 12 14.99 16.22 -17.21
CA SER A 12 13.61 16.71 -17.06
C SER A 12 12.57 15.59 -17.23
N LEU A 13 12.81 14.63 -18.13
CA LEU A 13 11.92 13.48 -18.31
C LEU A 13 11.93 12.57 -17.07
N PHE A 14 13.11 12.26 -16.53
CA PHE A 14 13.25 11.48 -15.30
C PHE A 14 12.66 12.20 -14.08
N LEU A 15 12.84 13.52 -13.98
CA LEU A 15 12.26 14.33 -12.90
C LEU A 15 10.73 14.38 -12.99
N GLY A 16 10.17 14.50 -14.20
CA GLY A 16 8.72 14.46 -14.42
C GLY A 16 8.10 13.10 -14.07
N LEU A 17 8.79 12.00 -14.41
CA LEU A 17 8.37 10.64 -14.03
C LEU A 17 8.40 10.41 -12.52
N PHE A 18 9.35 11.02 -11.80
CA PHE A 18 9.46 10.87 -10.35
C PHE A 18 8.26 11.46 -9.60
N VAL A 19 7.75 12.63 -10.03
CA VAL A 19 6.65 13.33 -9.37
C VAL A 19 5.32 12.57 -9.48
N LEU A 20 5.11 11.77 -10.52
CA LEU A 20 3.87 11.00 -10.72
C LEU A 20 3.75 9.76 -9.81
N THR A 21 4.79 9.40 -9.07
CA THR A 21 4.79 8.19 -8.21
C THR A 21 4.40 8.44 -6.76
N VAL A 22 4.19 9.70 -6.37
CA VAL A 22 3.68 10.04 -5.03
C VAL A 22 2.16 9.86 -5.02
N SER A 23 1.71 8.61 -5.11
CA SER A 23 0.34 8.25 -4.78
C SER A 23 0.16 8.45 -3.28
N SER A 24 -0.82 9.28 -2.89
CA SER A 24 -1.22 9.43 -1.51
C SER A 24 -1.80 8.11 -1.02
N ARG A 25 -0.95 7.26 -0.44
CA ARG A 25 -1.40 6.09 0.33
C ARG A 25 -2.35 6.59 1.41
N GLY A 26 -3.47 5.89 1.58
CA GLY A 26 -4.34 6.07 2.75
C GLY A 26 -3.51 6.01 4.04
N TRP A 27 -4.06 6.50 5.14
CA TRP A 27 -3.32 6.55 6.40
C TRP A 27 -2.86 5.14 6.79
N GLU A 28 -1.56 4.93 6.93
CA GLU A 28 -1.00 3.62 7.27
C GLU A 28 -0.47 3.60 8.70
N THR A 29 -0.81 2.57 9.46
CA THR A 29 -0.34 2.38 10.84
C THR A 29 0.26 0.99 11.03
N SER A 30 1.43 0.90 11.65
CA SER A 30 2.03 -0.38 12.06
C SER A 30 1.50 -0.78 13.43
N ASP A 31 1.03 -2.02 13.58
CA ASP A 31 0.67 -2.65 14.85
C ASP A 31 1.26 -4.08 14.92
N PRO A 32 2.36 -4.32 15.66
CA PRO A 32 2.99 -5.63 15.75
C PRO A 32 2.12 -6.68 16.48
N THR A 33 1.05 -6.26 17.15
CA THR A 33 0.13 -7.15 17.87
C THR A 33 -1.10 -7.54 17.03
N LEU A 34 -1.23 -6.98 15.82
CA LEU A 34 -2.32 -7.31 14.90
C LEU A 34 -2.26 -8.82 14.53
N PRO A 35 -3.33 -9.60 14.69
CA PRO A 35 -3.31 -11.03 14.37
C PRO A 35 -3.26 -11.34 12.85
N TYR A 36 -3.39 -10.31 12.02
CA TYR A 36 -3.38 -10.39 10.55
C TYR A 36 -2.16 -9.69 9.95
N ILE A 37 -1.84 -9.98 8.68
CA ILE A 37 -0.73 -9.32 7.97
C ILE A 37 -1.05 -7.83 7.77
N ALA A 38 -2.24 -7.54 7.24
CA ALA A 38 -2.77 -6.20 7.10
C ALA A 38 -4.30 -6.25 7.11
N LYS A 39 -4.94 -5.16 7.56
CA LYS A 39 -6.38 -4.95 7.45
C LYS A 39 -6.68 -3.46 7.32
N ILE A 40 -7.88 -3.13 6.86
CA ILE A 40 -8.34 -1.75 6.94
C ILE A 40 -9.13 -1.52 8.23
N ARG A 41 -9.00 -0.32 8.80
CA ARG A 41 -9.78 0.15 9.96
C ARG A 41 -10.43 1.47 9.58
N TYR A 42 -11.74 1.55 9.82
CA TYR A 42 -12.48 2.81 9.77
C TYR A 42 -12.55 3.38 11.18
N GLU A 43 -11.90 4.53 11.41
CA GLU A 43 -12.14 5.31 12.62
C GLU A 43 -13.47 6.07 12.48
N ARG A 44 -14.16 6.29 13.60
CA ARG A 44 -15.49 6.93 13.59
C ARG A 44 -15.38 8.36 13.03
N GLY A 45 -15.85 8.57 11.81
CA GLY A 45 -15.76 9.85 11.11
C GLY A 45 -14.40 10.16 10.50
N GLY A 46 -13.48 9.20 10.50
CA GLY A 46 -12.15 9.31 9.90
C GLY A 46 -12.08 8.67 8.51
N ALA A 47 -11.01 9.00 7.78
CA ALA A 47 -10.65 8.29 6.57
C ALA A 47 -10.24 6.84 6.91
N PRO A 48 -10.45 5.89 5.98
CA PRO A 48 -9.94 4.53 6.13
C PRO A 48 -8.43 4.53 6.34
N ALA A 49 -7.96 3.64 7.21
CA ALA A 49 -6.54 3.46 7.48
C ALA A 49 -6.14 1.99 7.35
N VAL A 50 -5.04 1.71 6.64
CA VAL A 50 -4.44 0.38 6.60
C VAL A 50 -3.61 0.16 7.84
N ILE A 51 -3.93 -0.88 8.60
CA ILE A 51 -3.15 -1.32 9.76
C ILE A 51 -2.44 -2.61 9.39
N TYR A 52 -1.12 -2.67 9.57
CA TYR A 52 -0.32 -3.85 9.22
C TYR A 52 0.54 -4.35 10.38
N ASN A 53 0.77 -5.67 10.43
CA ASN A 53 1.67 -6.26 11.41
C ASN A 53 3.12 -6.14 10.96
N SER A 54 3.87 -5.23 11.58
CA SER A 54 5.28 -4.98 11.24
C SER A 54 6.19 -6.17 11.52
N ARG A 55 5.88 -7.03 12.49
CA ARG A 55 6.64 -8.26 12.75
C ARG A 55 6.47 -9.25 11.61
N ILE A 56 5.23 -9.57 11.24
CA ILE A 56 4.96 -10.49 10.12
C ILE A 56 5.51 -9.91 8.81
N CYS A 57 5.31 -8.61 8.57
CA CYS A 57 5.84 -7.93 7.40
C CYS A 57 7.36 -8.01 7.29
N LYS A 58 8.09 -7.97 8.42
CA LYS A 58 9.55 -8.17 8.43
C LYS A 58 9.92 -9.61 8.05
N GLU A 59 9.12 -10.60 8.46
CA GLU A 59 9.34 -12.02 8.19
C GLU A 59 9.07 -12.37 6.72
N ILE A 60 8.01 -11.83 6.12
CA ILE A 60 7.62 -12.12 4.73
C ILE A 60 8.25 -11.18 3.68
N GLY A 61 8.94 -10.12 4.12
CA GLY A 61 9.68 -9.20 3.27
C GLY A 61 8.78 -8.48 2.24
N ALA A 62 9.19 -8.50 0.97
CA ALA A 62 8.52 -7.76 -0.11
C ALA A 62 7.03 -8.11 -0.28
N ALA A 63 6.62 -9.35 0.10
CA ALA A 63 5.23 -9.78 0.04
C ALA A 63 4.30 -8.93 0.93
N CYS A 64 4.83 -8.28 1.99
CA CYS A 64 4.07 -7.37 2.83
C CYS A 64 3.38 -6.25 2.04
N MET A 65 4.02 -5.75 0.97
CA MET A 65 3.46 -4.68 0.16
C MET A 65 2.15 -5.10 -0.51
N PHE A 66 2.09 -6.33 -1.03
CA PHE A 66 0.88 -6.89 -1.63
C PHE A 66 -0.27 -6.92 -0.63
N PHE A 67 -0.06 -7.41 0.60
CA PHE A 67 -1.13 -7.49 1.60
C PHE A 67 -1.63 -6.10 2.05
N ARG A 68 -0.73 -5.12 2.15
CA ARG A 68 -1.08 -3.74 2.47
C ARG A 68 -1.93 -3.11 1.37
N GLU A 69 -1.54 -3.29 0.12
CA GLU A 69 -2.29 -2.80 -1.05
C GLU A 69 -3.61 -3.53 -1.24
N HIS A 70 -3.65 -4.83 -0.95
CA HIS A 70 -4.89 -5.60 -0.98
C HIS A 70 -5.90 -5.09 0.06
N ALA A 71 -5.45 -4.79 1.28
CA ALA A 71 -6.30 -4.20 2.32
C ALA A 71 -6.88 -2.83 1.92
N ASP A 72 -6.06 -1.98 1.29
CA ASP A 72 -6.49 -0.68 0.74
C ASP A 72 -7.49 -0.84 -0.42
N ALA A 73 -7.28 -1.83 -1.27
CA ALA A 73 -8.15 -2.11 -2.41
C ALA A 73 -9.57 -2.49 -1.97
N HIS A 74 -9.75 -3.08 -0.79
CA HIS A 74 -11.10 -3.37 -0.29
C HIS A 74 -11.94 -2.10 -0.12
N ASP A 75 -11.34 -0.99 0.32
CA ASP A 75 -12.05 0.29 0.41
C ASP A 75 -12.24 0.93 -0.96
N THR A 76 -11.17 0.99 -1.74
CA THR A 76 -11.19 1.59 -3.09
C THR A 76 -12.22 0.92 -4.00
N LEU A 77 -12.39 -0.40 -3.90
CA LEU A 77 -13.31 -1.19 -4.72
C LEU A 77 -14.65 -1.47 -4.02
N ASN A 78 -14.85 -0.97 -2.80
CA ASN A 78 -16.04 -1.23 -1.97
C ASN A 78 -16.34 -2.74 -1.83
N HIS A 79 -15.29 -3.55 -1.69
CA HIS A 79 -15.42 -4.98 -1.46
C HIS A 79 -15.75 -5.25 0.01
N PRO A 80 -16.57 -6.28 0.30
CA PRO A 80 -16.84 -6.65 1.67
C PRO A 80 -15.55 -7.07 2.39
N LEU A 81 -15.42 -6.59 3.61
CA LEU A 81 -14.30 -6.88 4.51
C LEU A 81 -14.72 -8.02 5.42
N TYR A 82 -14.28 -9.21 5.06
CA TYR A 82 -14.42 -10.38 5.90
C TYR A 82 -13.09 -10.61 6.61
N ASP A 83 -13.14 -10.83 7.92
CA ASP A 83 -11.98 -11.41 8.59
C ASP A 83 -11.66 -12.76 7.94
N PRO A 84 -10.38 -13.17 7.88
CA PRO A 84 -9.96 -14.45 7.30
C PRO A 84 -10.79 -15.66 7.76
N GLU A 85 -11.32 -15.61 8.98
CA GLU A 85 -12.14 -16.65 9.62
C GLU A 85 -13.50 -16.89 8.91
N TYR A 86 -14.00 -15.91 8.16
CA TYR A 86 -15.26 -16.02 7.43
C TYR A 86 -15.12 -16.58 6.02
N TYR A 87 -13.89 -16.70 5.50
CA TYR A 87 -13.68 -17.44 4.26
C TYR A 87 -13.79 -18.94 4.59
N THR A 88 -14.89 -19.56 4.16
CA THR A 88 -15.02 -21.02 4.25
C THR A 88 -13.79 -21.65 3.62
N GLN A 89 -13.09 -22.50 4.37
CA GLN A 89 -11.95 -23.26 3.85
C GLN A 89 -12.46 -24.24 2.80
N SER A 90 -12.63 -23.77 1.56
CA SER A 90 -12.75 -24.65 0.41
C SER A 90 -11.35 -25.16 0.12
N GLN A 91 -11.00 -26.26 0.79
CA GLN A 91 -9.91 -27.14 0.36
C GLN A 91 -10.30 -27.83 -0.94
#